data_AF-A0A4Q1B2H0-F1
#
_entry.id   AF-A0A4Q1B2H0-F1
#
_cell.length_a   1.000
_cell.length_b   1.000
_cell.length_c   1.000
_cell.angle_alpha   90.00
_cell.angle_beta   90.00
_cell.angle_gamma   90.00
#
_symmetry.space_group_name_H-M   'P 1'
#
loop_
_entity.id
_entity.type
_entity.pdbx_description
1 polymer ?
#
loop_
_entity_poly.entity_id
_entity_poly.type
_entity_poly.pdbx_seq_one_letter_code
_entity_poly.pdbx_strand_id
1 'polypeptide(L)'
;MKILYENKIELFDSFYAWLKEDGLKPYKSERLHKKAIFSNLINDEKLTLENFKDFIEYKKINDLIDKRIIYKQIDSIIINIEIKQNHYIILTKQDIIKVLKKDIDELIDKYIRDENG
;
A
#
# COMPACT_ATOMS: atom_id res chain seq x y z
N MET A 1 -15.74 -2.30 1.99
CA MET A 1 -15.44 -1.57 0.73
C MET A 1 -15.62 -2.53 -0.43
N LYS A 2 -16.64 -2.32 -1.27
CA LYS A 2 -16.87 -3.10 -2.49
C LYS A 2 -15.98 -2.47 -3.57
N ILE A 3 -14.81 -3.04 -3.82
CA ILE A 3 -13.93 -2.55 -4.89
C ILE A 3 -14.70 -2.75 -6.20
N LEU A 4 -15.11 -1.66 -6.86
CA LEU A 4 -15.79 -1.75 -8.16
C LEU A 4 -14.84 -2.46 -9.15
N TYR A 5 -15.43 -3.28 -10.02
CA TYR A 5 -14.72 -4.09 -10.99
C TYR A 5 -13.75 -3.26 -11.87
N GLU A 6 -14.13 -2.01 -12.16
CA GLU A 6 -13.34 -1.03 -12.90
C GLU A 6 -12.03 -0.70 -12.18
N ASN A 7 -12.05 -0.51 -10.86
CA ASN A 7 -10.86 -0.28 -10.06
C ASN A 7 -9.91 -1.49 -10.06
N LYS A 8 -10.44 -2.73 -10.16
CA LYS A 8 -9.60 -3.93 -10.25
C LYS A 8 -8.80 -3.96 -11.56
N ILE A 9 -9.37 -3.47 -12.67
CA ILE A 9 -8.71 -3.44 -13.98
C ILE A 9 -7.58 -2.41 -14.00
N GLU A 10 -7.88 -1.19 -13.57
CA GLU A 10 -6.90 -0.08 -13.61
C GLU A 10 -5.71 -0.33 -12.68
N LEU A 11 -5.95 -0.96 -11.53
CA LEU A 11 -4.91 -1.25 -10.54
C LEU A 11 -4.13 -2.53 -10.83
N PHE A 12 -4.62 -3.40 -11.73
CA PHE A 12 -4.03 -4.72 -11.95
C PHE A 12 -2.59 -4.63 -12.46
N ASP A 13 -2.29 -3.69 -13.34
CA ASP A 13 -0.94 -3.55 -13.88
C ASP A 13 0.07 -3.12 -12.81
N SER A 14 -0.36 -2.22 -11.91
CA SER A 14 0.45 -1.79 -10.76
C SER A 14 0.60 -2.93 -9.74
N PHE A 15 -0.47 -3.69 -9.50
CA PHE A 15 -0.44 -4.88 -8.64
C PHE A 15 0.52 -5.94 -9.19
N TYR A 16 0.48 -6.22 -10.49
CA TYR A 16 1.36 -7.18 -11.12
C TYR A 16 2.83 -6.73 -11.07
N ALA A 17 3.09 -5.43 -11.26
CA ALA A 17 4.43 -4.87 -11.10
C ALA A 17 4.94 -5.02 -9.66
N TRP A 18 4.11 -4.70 -8.66
CA TRP A 18 4.42 -4.88 -7.25
C TRP A 18 4.75 -6.34 -6.90
N LEU A 19 3.97 -7.31 -7.41
CA LEU A 19 4.27 -8.74 -7.24
C LEU A 19 5.63 -9.12 -7.86
N LYS A 20 6.00 -8.55 -9.02
CA LYS A 20 7.31 -8.81 -9.64
C LYS A 20 8.46 -8.27 -8.78
N GLU A 21 8.29 -7.11 -8.15
CA GLU A 21 9.27 -6.54 -7.21
C GLU A 21 9.45 -7.43 -5.98
N ASP A 22 8.37 -8.04 -5.49
CA ASP A 22 8.39 -9.04 -4.41
C ASP A 22 8.97 -10.41 -4.84
N GLY A 23 9.35 -10.54 -6.12
CA GLY A 23 10.06 -11.71 -6.65
C GLY A 23 9.21 -12.68 -7.46
N LEU A 24 7.97 -12.33 -7.80
CA LEU A 24 7.12 -13.13 -8.67
C LEU A 24 7.74 -13.28 -10.07
N LYS A 25 8.12 -14.52 -10.43
CA LYS A 25 8.70 -14.84 -11.74
C LYS A 25 7.75 -15.72 -12.57
N PRO A 26 7.42 -15.34 -13.83
CA PRO A 26 6.67 -16.22 -14.71
C PRO A 26 7.50 -17.43 -15.10
N TYR A 27 6.91 -18.63 -15.03
CA TYR A 27 7.59 -19.88 -15.38
C TYR A 27 7.87 -20.05 -16.88
N LYS A 28 6.98 -19.52 -17.75
CA LYS A 28 7.11 -19.64 -19.22
C LYS A 28 6.79 -18.36 -19.96
N SER A 29 5.58 -17.84 -19.79
CA SER A 29 5.09 -16.67 -20.53
C SER A 29 4.49 -15.66 -19.57
N GLU A 30 5.04 -14.45 -19.58
CA GLU A 30 4.52 -13.33 -18.82
C GLU A 30 3.06 -13.02 -19.18
N ARG A 31 2.70 -13.07 -20.47
CA ARG A 31 1.33 -12.86 -20.94
C ARG A 31 0.34 -13.86 -20.33
N LEU A 32 0.68 -15.16 -20.35
CA LEU A 32 -0.19 -16.19 -19.78
C LEU A 32 -0.27 -16.10 -18.25
N HIS A 33 0.85 -15.78 -17.61
CA HIS A 33 0.90 -15.60 -16.16
C HIS A 33 0.05 -14.41 -15.70
N LYS A 34 0.21 -13.27 -16.38
CA LYS A 34 -0.59 -12.06 -16.16
C LYS A 34 -2.09 -12.34 -16.33
N LYS A 35 -2.47 -13.09 -17.39
CA LYS A 35 -3.88 -13.52 -17.59
C LYS A 35 -4.40 -14.42 -16.46
N ALA A 36 -3.58 -15.35 -15.96
CA ALA A 36 -3.97 -16.24 -14.88
C ALA A 36 -4.23 -15.48 -13.57
N ILE A 37 -3.31 -14.60 -13.17
CA ILE A 37 -3.47 -13.78 -11.94
C ILE A 37 -4.67 -12.85 -12.06
N PHE A 38 -4.88 -12.24 -13.23
CA PHE A 38 -6.05 -11.40 -13.46
C PHE A 38 -7.36 -12.18 -13.32
N SER A 39 -7.42 -13.39 -13.89
CA SER A 39 -8.58 -14.27 -13.75
C SER A 39 -8.82 -14.64 -12.29
N ASN A 40 -7.77 -14.96 -11.55
CA ASN A 40 -7.87 -15.26 -10.11
C ASN A 40 -8.39 -14.06 -9.31
N LEU A 41 -7.94 -12.85 -9.63
CA LEU A 41 -8.41 -11.61 -8.99
C LEU A 41 -9.89 -11.31 -9.27
N ILE A 42 -10.37 -11.63 -10.48
CA ILE A 42 -11.77 -11.50 -10.87
C ILE A 42 -12.64 -12.52 -10.14
N ASN A 43 -12.15 -13.76 -10.03
CA ASN A 43 -12.86 -14.86 -9.39
C ASN A 43 -12.75 -14.86 -7.85
N ASP A 44 -12.21 -13.79 -7.26
CA ASP A 44 -12.00 -13.63 -5.82
C ASP A 44 -11.23 -14.80 -5.18
N GLU A 45 -10.27 -15.37 -5.93
CA GLU A 45 -9.39 -16.42 -5.42
C GLU A 45 -8.65 -15.95 -4.18
N LYS A 46 -8.81 -16.71 -3.09
CA LYS A 46 -8.46 -16.26 -1.73
C LYS A 46 -7.05 -15.67 -1.63
N LEU A 47 -6.03 -16.38 -2.12
CA LEU A 47 -4.63 -15.94 -2.05
C LEU A 47 -4.37 -14.70 -2.92
N THR A 48 -4.98 -14.63 -4.09
CA THR A 48 -4.82 -13.46 -4.98
C THR A 48 -5.52 -12.24 -4.36
N LEU A 49 -6.65 -12.45 -3.69
CA LEU A 49 -7.38 -11.40 -2.99
C LEU A 49 -6.63 -10.90 -1.74
N GLU A 50 -5.99 -11.80 -0.99
CA GLU A 50 -5.12 -11.45 0.14
C GLU A 50 -3.94 -10.60 -0.35
N ASN A 51 -3.19 -11.05 -1.35
CA ASN A 51 -2.09 -10.27 -1.94
C ASN A 51 -2.57 -8.92 -2.50
N PHE A 52 -3.76 -8.88 -3.10
CA PHE A 52 -4.33 -7.64 -3.60
C PHE A 52 -4.65 -6.66 -2.47
N LYS A 53 -5.16 -7.13 -1.32
CA LYS A 53 -5.36 -6.27 -0.14
C LYS A 53 -4.04 -5.71 0.38
N ASP A 54 -3.00 -6.53 0.46
CA ASP A 54 -1.67 -6.11 0.87
C ASP A 54 -1.11 -5.04 -0.07
N PHE A 55 -1.34 -5.19 -1.38
CA PHE A 55 -0.99 -4.17 -2.37
C PHE A 55 -1.75 -2.85 -2.17
N ILE A 56 -3.06 -2.90 -1.87
CA ILE A 56 -3.84 -1.69 -1.60
C ILE A 56 -3.34 -0.99 -0.33
N GLU A 57 -3.02 -1.76 0.72
CA GLU A 57 -2.41 -1.24 1.95
C GLU A 57 -1.05 -0.59 1.66
N TYR A 58 -0.16 -1.29 0.93
CA TYR A 58 1.13 -0.77 0.50
C TYR A 58 0.99 0.54 -0.27
N LYS A 59 0.11 0.58 -1.28
CA LYS A 59 -0.10 1.78 -2.09
C LYS A 59 -0.58 2.96 -1.23
N LYS A 60 -1.58 2.74 -0.38
CA LYS A 60 -2.11 3.76 0.53
C LYS A 60 -1.01 4.35 1.42
N ILE A 61 -0.13 3.49 1.93
CA ILE A 61 0.96 3.90 2.83
C ILE A 61 2.06 4.62 2.05
N ASN A 62 2.43 4.14 0.86
CA ASN A 62 3.41 4.81 0.00
C ASN A 62 2.94 6.19 -0.46
N ASP A 63 1.63 6.37 -0.68
CA ASP A 63 1.06 7.67 -1.02
C ASP A 63 1.24 8.70 0.11
N LEU A 64 1.63 8.30 1.33
CA LEU A 64 1.95 9.20 2.44
C LEU A 64 3.41 9.68 2.44
N ILE A 65 4.28 9.05 1.65
CA ILE A 65 5.67 9.48 1.53
C ILE A 65 5.69 10.90 0.95
N ASP A 66 6.65 11.71 1.40
CA ASP A 66 6.79 13.15 1.13
C ASP A 66 5.67 14.03 1.71
N LYS A 67 4.65 13.47 2.36
CA LYS A 67 3.67 14.29 3.08
C LYS A 67 4.23 14.81 4.40
N ARG A 68 3.69 15.96 4.83
CA ARG A 68 3.99 16.54 6.14
C ARG A 68 3.15 15.85 7.21
N ILE A 69 3.78 15.48 8.32
CA ILE A 69 3.13 14.93 9.49
C ILE A 69 3.36 15.84 10.70
N ILE A 70 2.26 16.23 11.35
CA ILE A 70 2.26 17.02 12.59
C ILE A 70 1.66 16.16 13.69
N TYR A 71 2.50 15.41 14.40
CA TYR A 71 2.05 14.47 15.43
C TYR A 71 2.78 14.71 16.75
N LYS A 72 2.03 15.03 17.80
CA LYS A 72 2.56 15.44 19.11
C LYS A 72 3.47 16.68 18.99
N GLN A 73 4.77 16.53 19.20
CA GLN A 73 5.77 17.60 19.07
C GLN A 73 6.62 17.45 17.81
N ILE A 74 6.27 16.52 16.92
CA ILE A 74 6.98 16.26 15.67
C ILE A 74 6.24 16.97 14.54
N ASP A 75 6.98 17.77 13.79
CA ASP A 75 6.52 18.44 12.58
C ASP A 75 7.58 18.24 11.50
N SER A 76 7.36 17.24 10.66
CA SER A 76 8.39 16.77 9.72
C SER A 76 7.77 16.15 8.47
N ILE A 77 8.60 15.89 7.46
CA ILE A 77 8.22 15.19 6.23
C ILE A 77 8.47 13.69 6.41
N ILE A 78 7.53 12.87 5.95
CA ILE A 78 7.62 11.41 5.90
C ILE A 78 8.59 11.02 4.79
N ILE A 79 9.64 10.26 5.13
CA ILE A 79 10.63 9.75 4.17
C ILE A 79 10.26 8.33 3.73
N ASN A 80 9.82 7.51 4.69
CA ASN A 80 9.54 6.10 4.45
C ASN A 80 8.58 5.57 5.52
N ILE A 81 7.89 4.48 5.22
CA ILE A 81 7.04 3.78 6.19
C ILE A 81 7.29 2.28 6.09
N GLU A 82 7.69 1.67 7.20
CA GLU A 82 7.79 0.21 7.29
C GLU A 82 6.52 -0.39 7.87
N ILE A 83 6.00 -1.41 7.20
CA ILE A 83 4.85 -2.20 7.65
C ILE A 83 5.36 -3.38 8.47
N LYS A 84 4.99 -3.46 9.75
CA LYS A 84 5.20 -4.64 10.60
C LYS A 84 3.86 -5.26 10.95
N GLN A 85 3.87 -6.46 11.53
CA GLN A 85 2.66 -7.25 11.83
C GLN A 85 1.54 -6.43 12.51
N ASN A 86 1.86 -5.68 13.57
CA ASN A 86 0.87 -4.91 14.33
C ASN A 86 1.07 -3.39 14.31
N HIS A 87 2.13 -2.89 13.69
CA HIS A 87 2.48 -1.47 13.74
C HIS A 87 3.05 -0.98 12.41
N TYR A 88 2.85 0.29 12.12
CA TYR A 88 3.61 1.04 11.14
C TYR A 88 4.74 1.79 11.84
N ILE A 89 5.90 1.84 11.18
CA ILE A 89 7.04 2.64 11.59
C ILE A 89 7.21 3.73 10.53
N ILE A 90 6.79 4.94 10.86
CA ILE A 90 6.90 6.11 9.99
C ILE A 90 8.24 6.77 10.26
N LEU A 91 9.13 6.71 9.28
CA LEU A 91 10.41 7.40 9.31
C LEU A 91 10.22 8.80 8.75
N THR A 92 10.60 9.80 9.53
CA THR A 92 10.57 11.20 9.10
C THR A 92 12.00 11.77 9.04
N LYS A 93 12.17 12.98 8.49
CA LYS A 93 13.46 13.68 8.51
C LYS A 93 14.05 13.90 9.91
N GLN A 94 13.22 13.97 10.94
CA GLN A 94 13.65 14.36 12.28
C GLN A 94 13.55 13.22 13.30
N ASP A 95 12.53 12.36 13.18
CA ASP A 95 12.23 11.33 14.18
C ASP A 95 11.49 10.11 13.58
N ILE A 96 11.29 9.08 14.38
CA ILE A 96 10.57 7.85 14.03
C ILE A 96 9.26 7.78 14.84
N ILE A 97 8.14 7.65 14.14
CA ILE A 97 6.82 7.53 14.77
C ILE A 97 6.33 6.09 14.63
N LYS A 98 6.04 5.45 15.77
CA LYS A 98 5.44 4.11 15.80
C LYS A 98 3.94 4.20 16.05
N VAL A 99 3.16 3.59 15.18
CA VAL A 99 1.69 3.67 15.19
C VAL A 99 1.12 2.26 15.11
N LEU A 100 0.09 1.94 15.91
CA LEU A 100 -0.61 0.66 15.78
C LEU A 100 -1.40 0.63 14.48
N LYS A 101 -1.50 -0.53 13.82
CA LYS A 101 -2.25 -0.63 12.55
C LYS A 101 -3.69 -0.13 12.66
N LYS A 102 -4.35 -0.39 13.79
CA LYS A 102 -5.73 0.07 14.06
C LYS A 102 -5.89 1.59 14.15
N ASP A 103 -4.81 2.32 14.43
CA ASP A 103 -4.82 3.77 14.65
C ASP A 103 -4.26 4.55 13.44
N ILE A 104 -3.88 3.85 12.35
CA ILE A 104 -3.26 4.49 11.18
C ILE A 104 -4.23 5.41 10.47
N ASP A 105 -5.50 5.02 10.35
CA ASP A 105 -6.53 5.80 9.66
C ASP A 105 -6.78 7.11 10.38
N GLU A 106 -6.92 7.05 11.71
CA GLU A 106 -7.04 8.25 12.54
C GLU A 106 -5.81 9.16 12.41
N LEU A 107 -4.62 8.57 12.32
CA LEU A 107 -3.40 9.34 12.20
C LEU A 107 -3.32 10.07 10.84
N ILE A 108 -3.66 9.38 9.76
CA ILE A 108 -3.71 9.96 8.42
C ILE A 108 -4.68 11.14 8.40
N ASP A 109 -5.90 10.95 8.88
CA ASP A 109 -6.96 11.96 8.81
C ASP A 109 -6.63 13.21 9.66
N LYS A 110 -6.06 13.01 10.85
CA LYS A 110 -5.86 14.11 11.80
C LYS A 110 -4.52 14.83 11.65
N TYR A 111 -3.46 14.12 11.27
CA TYR A 111 -2.10 14.62 11.46
C TYR A 111 -1.27 14.69 10.18
N ILE A 112 -1.72 14.07 9.08
CA ILE A 112 -1.05 14.18 7.80
C ILE A 112 -1.67 15.35 7.01
N ARG A 113 -0.82 16.15 6.39
CA ARG A 113 -1.18 17.29 5.54
C ARG A 113 -0.50 17.12 4.20
N ASP A 114 -1.23 17.44 3.13
CA ASP A 114 -0.62 17.59 1.83
C ASP A 114 0.26 18.85 1.87
N GLU A 115 1.35 18.90 1.10
CA GLU A 115 2.28 20.04 1.09
C GLU A 115 1.62 21.39 0.71
N ASN A 116 0.32 21.37 0.38
CA ASN A 116 -0.51 22.53 0.01
C ASN A 116 -1.57 22.96 1.06
N GLY A 117 -1.54 22.46 2.31
CA GLY A 117 -2.44 22.96 3.37
C GLY A 117 -2.52 22.11 4.63
#